data_AF-A0A957SZV2-F1
#
_entry.id   AF-A0A957SZV2-F1
#
_cell.length_a   1.000
_cell.length_b   1.000
_cell.length_c   1.000
_cell.angle_alpha   90.00
_cell.angle_beta   90.00
_cell.angle_gamma   90.00
#
_symmetry.space_group_name_H-M   'P 1'
#
loop_
_entity.id
_entity.type
_entity.pdbx_description
1 polymer ?
#
loop_
_entity_poly.entity_id
_entity_poly.type
_entity_poly.pdbx_seq_one_letter_code
_entity_poly.pdbx_strand_id
1 'polypeptide(L)'
;MLTSLFDYDLPASFIAQQPAEPRDSSRLLVYERVSGRVTHAHFHNIGDYLRPEDLLVANNSRVIPARLHGRKATGGQVEIFLLRRLDESDLRWECLVRGRGLRAGAQVAVEMGSSPSFAQAAPGPSEAEEGKGQIEAVIE
;
A
#
# COMPACT_ATOMS: atom_id res chain seq x y z
N MET A 1 9.69 20.17 12.09
CA MET A 1 11.09 20.01 11.63
C MET A 1 11.26 20.87 10.39
N LEU A 2 12.33 21.65 10.28
CA LEU A 2 12.57 22.47 9.08
C LEU A 2 13.04 21.56 7.94
N THR A 3 12.42 21.68 6.77
CA THR A 3 12.77 20.88 5.59
C THR A 3 14.17 21.18 5.06
N SER A 4 14.67 22.39 5.30
CA SER A 4 16.01 22.84 4.92
C SER A 4 17.16 22.04 5.54
N LEU A 5 16.92 21.30 6.63
CA LEU A 5 17.92 20.42 7.24
C LEU A 5 18.29 19.21 6.36
N PHE A 6 17.54 18.96 5.30
CA PHE A 6 17.73 17.84 4.37
C PHE A 6 18.05 18.31 2.95
N ASP A 7 18.32 19.60 2.76
CA ASP A 7 18.65 20.17 1.47
C ASP A 7 20.14 19.93 1.13
N TYR A 8 20.43 19.63 -0.14
CA TYR A 8 21.79 19.40 -0.65
C TYR A 8 21.86 19.72 -2.14
N ASP A 9 23.06 20.07 -2.61
CA ASP A 9 23.28 20.33 -4.03
C ASP A 9 23.23 19.03 -4.84
N LEU A 10 22.23 18.91 -5.70
CA LEU A 10 22.03 17.78 -6.60
C LEU A 10 21.96 18.29 -8.05
N PRO A 11 23.08 18.23 -8.79
CA PRO A 11 23.07 18.55 -10.21
C PRO A 11 22.06 17.67 -10.97
N ALA A 12 21.26 18.28 -11.84
CA ALA A 12 20.23 17.56 -12.61
C ALA A 12 20.82 16.41 -13.46
N SER A 13 22.08 16.55 -13.90
CA SER A 13 22.82 15.51 -14.64
C SER A 13 23.10 14.24 -13.83
N PHE A 14 23.03 14.29 -12.49
CA PHE A 14 23.20 13.12 -11.62
C PHE A 14 21.88 12.37 -11.36
N ILE A 15 20.75 12.89 -11.82
CA ILE A 15 19.45 12.21 -11.75
C ILE A 15 19.34 11.25 -12.94
N ALA A 16 19.43 9.95 -12.65
CA ALA A 16 19.30 8.91 -13.66
C ALA A 16 17.95 9.01 -14.38
N GLN A 17 17.99 9.13 -15.70
CA GLN A 17 16.80 9.16 -16.56
C GLN A 17 16.36 7.76 -17.02
N GLN A 18 17.28 6.79 -16.96
CA GLN A 18 17.08 5.40 -17.32
C GLN A 18 17.83 4.51 -16.31
N PRO A 19 17.33 3.28 -16.05
CA PRO A 19 18.05 2.34 -15.21
C PRO A 19 19.37 1.90 -15.88
N ALA A 20 20.33 1.45 -15.06
CA ALA A 20 21.51 0.78 -15.57
C ALA A 20 21.15 -0.60 -16.16
N GLU A 21 21.88 -1.04 -17.19
CA GLU A 21 21.70 -2.35 -17.83
C GLU A 21 23.06 -3.07 -17.93
N PRO A 22 23.23 -4.26 -17.30
CA PRO A 22 22.25 -4.98 -16.49
C PRO A 22 21.93 -4.23 -15.17
N ARG A 23 20.76 -4.49 -14.57
CA ARG A 23 20.26 -3.73 -13.41
C ARG A 23 21.20 -3.73 -12.20
N ASP A 24 21.91 -4.83 -11.99
CA ASP A 24 22.86 -5.05 -10.89
C ASP A 24 24.24 -4.41 -11.15
N SER A 25 24.48 -3.84 -12.33
CA SER A 25 25.66 -3.00 -12.61
C SER A 25 25.62 -1.62 -11.95
N SER A 26 24.46 -1.24 -11.39
CA SER A 26 24.29 0.01 -10.66
C SER A 26 25.27 0.14 -9.48
N ARG A 27 25.68 1.37 -9.17
CA ARG A 27 26.59 1.66 -8.05
C ARG A 27 25.88 1.41 -6.71
N LEU A 28 26.59 0.83 -5.77
CA LEU A 28 26.18 0.61 -4.38
C LEU A 28 27.05 1.47 -3.45
N LEU A 29 26.43 2.37 -2.69
CA LEU A 29 27.09 3.08 -1.60
C LEU A 29 26.85 2.32 -0.29
N VAL A 30 27.92 1.83 0.32
CA VAL A 30 27.87 1.14 1.61
C VAL A 30 28.31 2.10 2.69
N TYR A 31 27.40 2.40 3.62
CA TYR A 31 27.65 3.30 4.74
C TYR A 31 27.63 2.52 6.06
N GLU A 32 28.79 2.44 6.70
CA GLU A 32 28.95 1.74 7.97
C GLU A 32 28.63 2.69 9.13
N ARG A 33 27.42 2.57 9.69
CA ARG A 33 26.87 3.54 10.66
C ARG A 33 27.72 3.81 11.90
N VAL A 34 28.45 2.80 12.39
CA VAL A 34 29.24 2.91 13.63
C VAL A 34 30.56 3.63 13.40
N SER A 35 31.26 3.30 12.32
CA SER A 35 32.58 3.87 12.00
C SER A 35 32.49 5.15 11.15
N GLY A 36 31.35 5.39 10.50
CA GLY A 36 31.19 6.42 9.48
C GLY A 36 31.86 6.10 8.15
N ARG A 37 32.41 4.88 7.98
CA ARG A 37 33.15 4.49 6.78
C ARG A 37 32.22 4.38 5.58
N VAL A 38 32.65 4.97 4.47
CA VAL A 38 31.97 4.90 3.16
C VAL A 38 32.77 3.97 2.26
N THR A 39 32.10 3.01 1.64
CA THR A 39 32.69 2.14 0.60
C THR A 39 31.85 2.24 -0.67
N HIS A 40 32.51 2.33 -1.81
CA HIS A 40 31.86 2.29 -3.12
C HIS A 40 32.01 0.90 -3.74
N ALA A 41 30.90 0.32 -4.16
CA ALA A 41 30.81 -0.99 -4.78
C ALA A 41 29.80 -0.97 -5.95
N HIS A 42 29.51 -2.14 -6.51
CA HIS A 42 28.41 -2.38 -7.44
C HIS A 42 27.36 -3.28 -6.81
N PHE A 43 26.11 -3.16 -7.26
CA PHE A 43 24.98 -3.84 -6.63
C PHE A 43 25.07 -5.37 -6.75
N HIS A 44 25.68 -5.92 -7.79
CA HIS A 44 25.94 -7.35 -7.89
C HIS A 44 26.82 -7.91 -6.75
N ASN A 45 27.55 -7.05 -6.01
CA ASN A 45 28.34 -7.43 -4.83
C ASN A 45 27.55 -7.30 -3.52
N ILE A 46 26.23 -7.07 -3.55
CA ILE A 46 25.43 -6.90 -2.31
C ILE A 46 25.54 -8.10 -1.36
N GLY A 47 25.74 -9.31 -1.90
CA GLY A 47 25.92 -10.52 -1.12
C GLY A 47 27.12 -10.47 -0.15
N ASP A 48 28.17 -9.73 -0.48
CA ASP A 48 29.37 -9.58 0.38
C ASP A 48 29.08 -8.84 1.69
N TYR A 49 27.93 -8.15 1.77
CA TYR A 49 27.52 -7.35 2.91
C TYR A 49 26.38 -7.99 3.72
N LEU A 50 25.87 -9.14 3.29
CA LEU A 50 24.85 -9.92 3.98
C LEU A 50 25.51 -11.08 4.71
N ARG A 51 24.97 -11.42 5.88
CA ARG A 51 25.42 -12.57 6.67
C ARG A 51 24.45 -13.73 6.47
N PRO A 52 24.91 -14.98 6.66
CA PRO A 52 23.98 -16.09 6.86
C PRO A 52 22.95 -15.72 7.92
N GLU A 53 21.70 -16.14 7.71
CA GLU A 53 20.53 -15.84 8.55
C GLU A 53 19.97 -14.39 8.47
N ASP A 54 20.52 -13.51 7.62
CA ASP A 54 19.88 -12.21 7.37
C ASP A 54 18.55 -12.39 6.58
N LEU A 55 17.52 -11.64 6.97
CA LEU A 55 16.23 -11.61 6.28
C LEU A 55 16.16 -10.43 5.30
N LEU A 56 16.10 -10.73 4.00
CA LEU A 56 15.82 -9.73 2.98
C LEU A 56 14.31 -9.57 2.80
N VAL A 57 13.77 -8.44 3.26
CA VAL A 57 12.35 -8.09 3.03
C VAL A 57 12.24 -7.27 1.76
N ALA A 58 11.73 -7.89 0.70
CA ALA A 58 11.45 -7.21 -0.56
C ALA A 58 9.98 -6.79 -0.64
N ASN A 59 9.73 -5.54 -1.03
CA ASN A 59 8.38 -5.06 -1.29
C ASN A 59 7.89 -5.55 -2.67
N ASN A 60 6.85 -6.38 -2.68
CA ASN A 60 6.15 -6.76 -3.90
C ASN A 60 4.84 -5.96 -4.01
N SER A 61 4.84 -4.91 -4.83
CA SER A 61 3.66 -4.04 -5.02
C SER A 61 2.74 -4.58 -6.11
N ARG A 62 1.46 -4.75 -5.79
CA ARG A 62 0.41 -5.12 -6.76
C ARG A 62 -0.64 -4.03 -6.79
N VAL A 63 -0.97 -3.54 -8.00
CA VAL A 63 -2.11 -2.65 -8.20
C VAL A 63 -3.37 -3.51 -8.30
N ILE A 64 -4.32 -3.32 -7.39
CA ILE A 64 -5.64 -3.94 -7.45
C ILE A 64 -6.65 -2.84 -7.79
N PRO A 65 -7.36 -2.90 -8.94
CA PRO A 65 -8.46 -1.99 -9.23
C PRO A 65 -9.64 -2.36 -8.34
N ALA A 66 -9.69 -1.76 -7.16
CA ALA A 66 -10.53 -2.20 -6.05
C ALA A 66 -11.30 -1.05 -5.38
N ARG A 67 -11.44 0.10 -6.06
CA ARG A 67 -12.20 1.23 -5.52
C ARG A 67 -13.65 1.14 -6.01
N LEU A 68 -14.55 1.03 -5.05
CA LEU A 68 -15.99 1.05 -5.26
C LEU A 68 -16.58 2.32 -4.65
N HIS A 69 -17.51 2.94 -5.37
CA HIS A 69 -18.26 4.09 -4.91
C HIS A 69 -19.69 3.65 -4.57
N GLY A 70 -20.18 4.11 -3.42
CA GLY A 70 -21.51 3.74 -2.97
C GLY A 70 -22.18 4.79 -2.11
N ARG A 71 -23.45 4.53 -1.80
CA ARG A 71 -24.27 5.38 -0.94
C ARG A 71 -24.95 4.53 0.13
N LYS A 72 -24.95 5.05 1.36
CA LYS A 72 -25.75 4.50 2.47
C LYS A 72 -27.23 4.72 2.18
N ALA A 73 -28.09 3.95 2.85
CA ALA A 73 -29.54 4.23 2.87
C ALA A 73 -29.87 5.67 3.33
N THR A 74 -29.03 6.26 4.19
CA THR A 74 -29.15 7.66 4.64
C THR A 74 -28.72 8.69 3.59
N GLY A 75 -28.32 8.28 2.37
CA GLY A 75 -27.83 9.15 1.30
C GLY A 75 -26.37 9.57 1.40
N GLY A 76 -25.66 9.24 2.48
CA GLY A 76 -24.25 9.59 2.67
C GLY A 76 -23.33 8.77 1.76
N GLN A 77 -22.37 9.44 1.11
CA GLN A 77 -21.38 8.80 0.24
C GLN A 77 -20.37 7.96 1.03
N VAL A 78 -19.94 6.86 0.43
CA VAL A 78 -18.93 5.94 0.95
C VAL A 78 -18.02 5.50 -0.18
N GLU A 79 -16.71 5.52 0.06
CA GLU A 79 -15.72 4.86 -0.81
C GLU A 79 -15.24 3.58 -0.12
N ILE A 80 -15.23 2.48 -0.86
CA ILE A 80 -14.79 1.17 -0.38
C ILE A 80 -13.56 0.76 -1.21
N PHE A 81 -12.48 0.40 -0.54
CA PHE A 81 -11.25 -0.09 -1.14
C PHE A 81 -11.05 -1.55 -0.78
N LEU A 82 -11.14 -2.45 -1.75
CA LEU A 82 -10.89 -3.88 -1.53
C LEU A 82 -9.37 -4.11 -1.37
N LEU A 83 -8.95 -4.60 -0.21
CA LEU A 83 -7.55 -4.86 0.10
C LEU A 83 -7.17 -6.28 -0.29
N ARG A 84 -7.94 -7.26 0.19
CA ARG A 84 -7.68 -8.67 0.00
C ARG A 84 -8.98 -9.46 0.08
N ARG A 85 -9.12 -10.46 -0.77
CA ARG A 85 -10.23 -11.41 -0.70
C ARG A 85 -9.98 -12.39 0.45
N LEU A 86 -10.99 -12.59 1.30
CA LEU A 86 -10.88 -13.46 2.48
C LEU A 86 -11.09 -14.93 2.12
N ASP A 87 -12.02 -15.22 1.21
CA ASP A 87 -12.26 -16.57 0.68
C ASP A 87 -12.41 -16.56 -0.84
N GLU A 88 -12.04 -17.66 -1.49
CA GLU A 88 -12.18 -17.80 -2.94
C GLU A 88 -13.61 -18.18 -3.38
N SER A 89 -14.40 -18.78 -2.49
CA SER A 89 -15.79 -19.21 -2.75
C SER A 89 -16.81 -18.11 -2.46
N ASP A 90 -16.59 -17.34 -1.40
CA ASP A 90 -17.51 -16.28 -0.99
C ASP A 90 -16.93 -14.93 -1.40
N LEU A 91 -17.77 -13.99 -1.85
CA LEU A 91 -17.36 -12.66 -2.28
C LEU A 91 -17.03 -11.77 -1.06
N ARG A 92 -16.30 -12.32 -0.08
CA ARG A 92 -15.87 -11.65 1.16
C ARG A 92 -14.53 -10.98 0.97
N TRP A 93 -14.47 -9.72 1.34
CA TRP A 93 -13.28 -8.89 1.18
C TRP A 93 -12.95 -8.14 2.45
N GLU A 94 -11.67 -8.12 2.76
CA GLU A 94 -11.08 -7.15 3.67
C GLU A 94 -11.04 -5.80 2.95
N CYS A 95 -11.67 -4.79 3.53
CA CYS A 95 -11.88 -3.50 2.90
C CYS A 95 -11.41 -2.34 3.78
N LEU A 96 -10.82 -1.32 3.16
CA LEU A 96 -10.67 0.00 3.78
C LEU A 96 -11.84 0.88 3.32
N VAL A 97 -12.53 1.51 4.25
CA VAL A 97 -13.67 2.37 3.94
C VAL A 97 -13.38 3.80 4.31
N ARG A 98 -13.79 4.73 3.44
CA ARG A 98 -13.86 6.16 3.71
C ARG A 98 -15.32 6.61 3.70
N GLY A 99 -15.83 6.95 4.87
CA GLY A 99 -17.21 7.39 5.07
C GLY A 99 -17.54 7.50 6.55
N ARG A 100 -18.33 8.50 6.94
CA ARG A 100 -18.71 8.69 8.36
C ARG A 100 -19.81 7.70 8.77
N GLY A 101 -19.65 7.09 9.93
CA GLY A 101 -20.71 6.31 10.59
C GLY A 101 -21.09 5.01 9.88
N LEU A 102 -20.15 4.35 9.20
CA LEU A 102 -20.36 2.99 8.73
C LEU A 102 -20.04 2.02 9.87
N ARG A 103 -21.04 1.26 10.31
CA ARG A 103 -20.92 0.26 11.39
C ARG A 103 -21.12 -1.14 10.81
N ALA A 104 -20.68 -2.16 11.54
CA ALA A 104 -21.02 -3.55 11.22
C ALA A 104 -22.54 -3.71 11.03
N GLY A 105 -22.92 -4.50 10.03
CA GLY A 105 -24.30 -4.70 9.58
C GLY A 105 -24.84 -3.65 8.60
N ALA A 106 -24.14 -2.53 8.38
CA ALA A 106 -24.61 -1.50 7.44
C ALA A 106 -24.57 -1.99 5.99
N GLN A 107 -25.63 -1.71 5.24
CA GLN A 107 -25.73 -1.96 3.80
C GLN A 107 -25.42 -0.69 3.02
N VAL A 108 -24.58 -0.83 2.00
CA VAL A 108 -24.19 0.23 1.06
C VAL A 108 -24.58 -0.21 -0.33
N ALA A 109 -25.35 0.62 -1.04
CA ALA A 109 -25.60 0.41 -2.45
C ALA A 109 -24.36 0.86 -3.22
N VAL A 110 -23.79 -0.03 -4.02
CA VAL A 110 -22.56 0.20 -4.77
C VAL A 110 -22.87 0.34 -6.25
N GLU A 111 -22.25 1.32 -6.89
CA GLU A 111 -22.36 1.53 -8.34
C GLU A 111 -21.42 0.55 -9.07
N MET A 112 -21.94 -0.63 -9.44
CA MET A 112 -21.21 -1.70 -10.15
C MET A 112 -21.91 -2.04 -11.48
N GLY A 113 -21.57 -1.33 -12.56
CA GLY A 113 -22.17 -1.61 -13.87
C GLY A 113 -23.67 -1.25 -13.96
N SER A 114 -24.46 -2.05 -14.71
CA SER A 114 -25.88 -1.75 -15.01
C SER A 114 -26.89 -2.27 -13.98
N SER A 115 -26.45 -2.99 -12.96
CA SER A 115 -27.31 -3.56 -11.92
C SER A 115 -26.87 -3.08 -10.54
N PRO A 116 -27.79 -2.82 -9.60
CA PRO A 116 -27.43 -2.44 -8.24
C PRO A 116 -26.80 -3.64 -7.51
N SER A 117 -25.57 -3.47 -7.04
CA SER A 117 -24.88 -4.41 -6.13
C SER A 117 -24.91 -3.87 -4.71
N PHE A 118 -24.89 -4.78 -3.74
CA PHE A 118 -24.92 -4.42 -2.32
C PHE A 118 -23.66 -4.88 -1.62
N ALA A 119 -23.08 -3.99 -0.82
CA ALA A 119 -22.00 -4.33 0.09
C ALA A 119 -22.53 -4.27 1.53
N GLN A 120 -22.40 -5.38 2.26
CA GLN A 120 -22.74 -5.44 3.69
C GLN A 120 -21.47 -5.42 4.53
N ALA A 121 -21.36 -4.44 5.43
CA ALA A 121 -20.25 -4.37 6.38
C ALA A 121 -20.37 -5.49 7.43
N ALA A 122 -19.27 -6.21 7.67
CA ALA A 122 -19.08 -7.16 8.75
C ALA A 122 -17.95 -6.66 9.67
N PRO A 123 -17.96 -7.07 10.96
CA PRO A 123 -16.96 -6.61 11.92
C PRO A 123 -15.55 -7.02 11.47
N GLY A 124 -14.67 -6.02 11.29
CA GLY A 124 -13.25 -6.24 11.01
C GLY A 124 -12.40 -6.25 12.28
N PRO A 125 -11.08 -6.49 12.19
CA PRO A 125 -10.17 -6.55 13.34
C PRO A 125 -9.99 -5.21 14.08
N SER A 126 -10.46 -4.09 13.52
CA SER A 126 -10.55 -2.81 14.22
C SER A 126 -11.90 -2.14 13.91
N GLU A 127 -12.56 -1.60 14.92
CA GLU A 127 -13.78 -0.81 14.72
C GLU A 127 -13.45 0.47 13.94
N ALA A 128 -14.35 0.85 13.01
CA ALA A 128 -14.21 2.06 12.23
C ALA A 128 -14.27 3.32 13.12
N GLU A 129 -13.12 3.79 13.59
CA GLU A 129 -12.99 5.13 14.17
C GLU A 129 -13.14 6.22 13.08
N GLU A 130 -13.54 7.41 13.51
CA GLU A 130 -14.15 8.47 12.70
C GLU A 130 -13.56 8.65 11.27
N GLY A 131 -14.32 8.18 10.28
CA GLY A 131 -14.16 8.54 8.87
C GLY A 131 -13.22 7.66 8.06
N LYS A 132 -12.44 6.77 8.69
CA LYS A 132 -11.65 5.72 8.03
C LYS A 132 -11.62 4.47 8.90
N GLY A 133 -12.09 3.36 8.35
CA GLY A 133 -12.14 2.09 9.09
C GLY A 133 -11.88 0.89 8.21
N GLN A 134 -11.39 -0.18 8.83
CA GLN A 134 -11.24 -1.48 8.19
C GLN A 134 -12.46 -2.33 8.50
N ILE A 135 -13.15 -2.80 7.47
CA ILE A 135 -14.32 -3.68 7.62
C ILE A 135 -14.13 -4.89 6.73
N GLU A 136 -14.87 -5.95 7.04
CA GLU A 136 -15.13 -6.99 6.05
C GLU A 136 -16.38 -6.59 5.25
N ALA A 137 -16.41 -6.87 3.96
CA ALA A 137 -17.59 -6.66 3.14
C ALA A 137 -17.91 -7.90 2.33
N VAL A 138 -19.18 -8.28 2.31
CA VAL A 138 -19.73 -9.23 1.33
C VAL A 138 -20.25 -8.39 0.16
N ILE A 139 -19.75 -8.63 -1.05
CA ILE A 139 -20.22 -7.96 -2.27
C ILE A 139 -21.15 -8.92 -3.01
N GLU A 140 -22.42 -8.54 -3.15
CA GLU A 140 -23.43 -9.28 -3.91
C GLU A 140 -23.78 -8.59 -5.23
#